data_AF-A0A1Q4GGD2-F1
#
_entry.id   AF-A0A1Q4GGD2-F1
#
_cell.length_a   1.000
_cell.length_b   1.000
_cell.length_c   1.000
_cell.angle_alpha   90.00
_cell.angle_beta   90.00
_cell.angle_gamma   90.00
#
_symmetry.space_group_name_H-M   'P 1'
#
loop_
_entity.id
_entity.type
_entity.pdbx_description
1 polymer ?
#
loop_
_entity_poly.entity_id
_entity_poly.type
_entity_poly.pdbx_seq_one_letter_code
_entity_poly.pdbx_strand_id
1 'polypeptide(L)'
;MTRAAYAGLQRYTFGWSGDSGSGTEVTEGWSQLANQVAVGLSAGLGGIPFWTTDISGYCGDITDYPAMAELYTRWMQFGIFNPLSRAHHEGNNAVEPWLFGEVAEKNAKTAIELKYQLFPYLYSHAYKAHQTGLPILRGLFMEFPQDDQVIGINDQFMFGQEILVAPVLKKGERIKKLYLPDGEWIDFNDKKTVYLGGQQIAYRAPLNRIPMFVKKGAIVPMMPIMQYIGQDPIHPLYIHIFPNYEGESATFELYEDDGETQDYLKGIGATTRFTCTTLAERDFETAIQPQDKGYIPAKGRQLYLSYHLESKPNVVTIDGKTIPYAVADNNQTSTIKKNESSWTWDAQQGSCIVKLTDNRNAKNIKIH
;
A
#
# COMPACT_ATOMS: atom_id res chain seq x y z
N MET A 1 -6.72 -14.88 16.08
CA MET A 1 -7.37 -15.05 14.76
C MET A 1 -8.35 -16.20 14.87
N THR A 2 -9.63 -16.02 14.50
CA THR A 2 -10.73 -16.97 14.74
C THR A 2 -11.47 -17.35 13.45
N ARG A 3 -12.11 -18.53 13.45
CA ARG A 3 -13.00 -19.01 12.38
C ARG A 3 -14.47 -18.69 12.66
N ALA A 4 -14.90 -18.94 13.89
CA ALA A 4 -16.27 -18.68 14.35
C ALA A 4 -16.30 -17.42 15.23
N ALA A 5 -17.33 -16.61 15.06
CA ALA A 5 -17.49 -15.35 15.77
C ALA A 5 -18.96 -14.90 15.80
N TYR A 6 -19.23 -13.84 16.56
CA TYR A 6 -20.50 -13.11 16.58
C TYR A 6 -20.21 -11.59 16.53
N ALA A 7 -21.24 -10.77 16.33
CA ALA A 7 -21.11 -9.33 16.37
C ALA A 7 -20.43 -8.85 17.67
N GLY A 8 -19.42 -7.99 17.55
CA GLY A 8 -18.59 -7.53 18.67
C GLY A 8 -17.22 -8.23 18.79
N LEU A 9 -16.91 -9.19 17.91
CA LEU A 9 -15.63 -9.91 17.90
C LEU A 9 -14.39 -9.01 17.83
N GLN A 10 -14.48 -7.82 17.24
CA GLN A 10 -13.36 -6.91 17.00
C GLN A 10 -12.68 -6.42 18.28
N ARG A 11 -13.37 -6.54 19.42
CA ARG A 11 -12.81 -6.23 20.73
C ARG A 11 -11.84 -7.30 21.24
N TYR A 12 -11.84 -8.49 20.64
CA TYR A 12 -11.19 -9.68 21.20
C TYR A 12 -10.31 -10.43 20.21
N THR A 13 -10.61 -10.39 18.91
CA THR A 13 -9.93 -11.25 17.94
C THR A 13 -10.00 -10.71 16.52
N PHE A 14 -9.14 -11.26 15.68
CA PHE A 14 -9.07 -11.08 14.23
C PHE A 14 -9.74 -12.26 13.52
N GLY A 15 -10.00 -12.18 12.21
CA GLY A 15 -10.69 -13.26 11.48
C GLY A 15 -9.90 -13.83 10.30
N TRP A 16 -10.20 -15.08 9.94
CA TRP A 16 -9.92 -15.59 8.59
C TRP A 16 -11.15 -16.30 8.02
N SER A 17 -11.20 -16.49 6.71
CA SER A 17 -12.38 -17.02 6.01
C SER A 17 -12.65 -18.52 6.17
N GLY A 18 -11.82 -19.25 6.92
CA GLY A 18 -11.93 -20.71 7.01
C GLY A 18 -11.48 -21.43 5.74
N ASP A 19 -11.96 -22.68 5.66
CA ASP A 19 -11.51 -23.74 4.77
C ASP A 19 -12.01 -23.47 3.32
N SER A 20 -11.33 -22.56 2.63
CA SER A 20 -11.67 -22.10 1.27
C SER A 20 -10.98 -22.92 0.17
N GLY A 21 -11.33 -22.71 -1.10
CA GLY A 21 -10.73 -23.42 -2.24
C GLY A 21 -11.60 -24.56 -2.78
N SER A 22 -11.02 -25.39 -3.63
CA SER A 22 -11.71 -26.49 -4.33
C SER A 22 -11.14 -27.82 -3.88
N GLY A 23 -11.92 -28.59 -3.12
CA GLY A 23 -11.46 -29.87 -2.56
C GLY A 23 -11.37 -31.01 -3.56
N THR A 24 -12.09 -30.94 -4.68
CA THR A 24 -12.06 -31.99 -5.71
C THR A 24 -10.87 -31.81 -6.66
N GLU A 25 -10.63 -30.56 -7.09
CA GLU A 25 -9.57 -30.20 -8.04
C GLU A 25 -9.05 -28.82 -7.67
N VAL A 26 -7.86 -28.74 -7.08
CA VAL A 26 -7.30 -27.48 -6.54
C VAL A 26 -7.12 -26.41 -7.63
N THR A 27 -6.79 -26.83 -8.85
CA THR A 27 -6.55 -25.93 -10.00
C THR A 27 -7.82 -25.27 -10.54
N GLU A 28 -9.00 -25.71 -10.11
CA GLU A 28 -10.30 -25.12 -10.44
C GLU A 28 -10.78 -24.08 -9.40
N GLY A 29 -9.95 -23.79 -8.38
CA GLY A 29 -10.27 -22.84 -7.29
C GLY A 29 -10.38 -21.35 -7.69
N TRP A 30 -10.40 -21.01 -8.98
CA TRP A 30 -10.39 -19.61 -9.45
C TRP A 30 -11.63 -18.82 -9.03
N SER A 31 -12.82 -19.41 -9.14
CA SER A 31 -14.05 -18.76 -8.67
C SER A 31 -14.06 -18.56 -7.15
N GLN A 32 -13.48 -19.50 -6.40
CA GLN A 32 -13.38 -19.42 -4.95
C GLN A 32 -12.40 -18.32 -4.53
N LEU A 33 -11.24 -18.21 -5.21
CA LEU A 33 -10.34 -17.07 -5.07
C LEU A 33 -11.06 -15.75 -5.38
N ALA A 34 -11.76 -15.66 -6.51
CA ALA A 34 -12.47 -14.45 -6.90
C ALA A 34 -13.47 -14.01 -5.83
N ASN A 35 -14.21 -14.96 -5.27
CA ASN A 35 -15.20 -14.69 -4.22
C ASN A 35 -14.55 -14.24 -2.89
N GLN A 36 -13.27 -14.55 -2.62
CA GLN A 36 -12.60 -14.08 -1.41
C GLN A 36 -12.47 -12.55 -1.35
N VAL A 37 -12.50 -11.85 -2.49
CA VAL A 37 -12.54 -10.38 -2.49
C VAL A 37 -13.84 -9.91 -1.85
N ALA A 38 -15.00 -10.35 -2.34
CA ALA A 38 -16.30 -10.01 -1.76
C ALA A 38 -16.42 -10.42 -0.29
N VAL A 39 -15.91 -11.60 0.08
CA VAL A 39 -15.88 -12.08 1.47
C VAL A 39 -15.04 -11.16 2.35
N GLY A 40 -13.84 -10.77 1.91
CA GLY A 40 -12.96 -9.86 2.65
C GLY A 40 -13.56 -8.47 2.84
N LEU A 41 -14.18 -7.91 1.80
CA LEU A 41 -14.88 -6.62 1.89
C LEU A 41 -16.07 -6.68 2.85
N SER A 42 -16.85 -7.76 2.78
CA SER A 42 -18.00 -7.98 3.68
C SER A 42 -17.54 -8.20 5.12
N ALA A 43 -16.45 -8.94 5.34
CA ALA A 43 -15.84 -9.13 6.65
C ALA A 43 -15.37 -7.79 7.24
N GLY A 44 -14.70 -6.97 6.44
CA GLY A 44 -14.31 -5.61 6.82
C GLY A 44 -15.51 -4.76 7.24
N LEU A 45 -16.56 -4.72 6.42
CA LEU A 45 -17.83 -4.03 6.72
C LEU A 45 -18.50 -4.57 7.99
N GLY A 46 -18.39 -5.88 8.24
CA GLY A 46 -18.87 -6.57 9.44
C GLY A 46 -18.01 -6.37 10.69
N GLY A 47 -17.02 -5.46 10.65
CA GLY A 47 -16.16 -5.17 11.79
C GLY A 47 -14.97 -6.12 11.93
N ILE A 48 -14.49 -6.74 10.85
CA ILE A 48 -13.26 -7.57 10.87
C ILE A 48 -12.16 -6.85 10.09
N PRO A 49 -11.59 -5.74 10.61
CA PRO A 49 -10.60 -4.94 9.88
C PRO A 49 -9.27 -5.68 9.70
N PHE A 50 -8.96 -6.63 10.59
CA PHE A 50 -7.80 -7.50 10.52
C PHE A 50 -8.25 -8.88 10.04
N TRP A 51 -8.17 -9.09 8.73
CA TRP A 51 -8.70 -10.27 8.06
C TRP A 51 -7.67 -10.87 7.10
N THR A 52 -7.84 -12.15 6.80
CA THR A 52 -7.20 -12.82 5.66
C THR A 52 -8.04 -13.99 5.15
N THR A 53 -7.70 -14.46 3.95
CA THR A 53 -8.03 -15.80 3.49
C THR A 53 -6.79 -16.70 3.58
N ASP A 54 -6.96 -17.99 3.37
CA ASP A 54 -5.85 -18.92 3.16
C ASP A 54 -5.33 -18.72 1.74
N ILE A 55 -4.13 -18.13 1.61
CA ILE A 55 -3.47 -17.97 0.32
C ILE A 55 -3.11 -19.37 -0.19
N SER A 56 -3.53 -19.65 -1.43
CA SER A 56 -3.63 -20.98 -2.08
C SER A 56 -4.96 -21.73 -1.89
N GLY A 57 -5.80 -21.30 -0.94
CA GLY A 57 -6.95 -22.06 -0.47
C GLY A 57 -6.56 -23.11 0.56
N TYR A 58 -7.51 -23.57 1.38
CA TYR A 58 -7.30 -24.70 2.27
C TYR A 58 -7.43 -26.03 1.54
N CYS A 59 -8.44 -26.16 0.67
CA CYS A 59 -8.86 -27.44 0.12
C CYS A 59 -8.16 -27.83 -1.19
N GLY A 60 -7.95 -29.15 -1.35
CA GLY A 60 -7.62 -29.82 -2.62
C GLY A 60 -6.16 -30.26 -2.70
N ASP A 61 -5.92 -31.54 -3.00
CA ASP A 61 -4.55 -32.05 -3.07
C ASP A 61 -3.73 -31.37 -4.19
N ILE A 62 -2.55 -30.86 -3.85
CA ILE A 62 -1.60 -30.30 -4.81
C ILE A 62 -0.71 -31.43 -5.33
N THR A 63 -1.21 -32.13 -6.34
CA THR A 63 -0.48 -33.22 -7.01
C THR A 63 0.47 -32.74 -8.11
N ASP A 64 0.25 -31.53 -8.63
CA ASP A 64 1.07 -30.88 -9.68
C ASP A 64 1.28 -29.39 -9.36
N TYR A 65 2.44 -29.06 -8.80
CA TYR A 65 2.82 -27.69 -8.43
C TYR A 65 2.93 -26.73 -9.63
N PRO A 66 3.58 -27.12 -10.76
CA PRO A 66 3.53 -26.33 -11.99
C PRO A 66 2.12 -25.96 -12.45
N ALA A 67 1.16 -26.90 -12.40
CA ALA A 67 -0.23 -26.62 -12.78
C ALA A 67 -0.93 -25.63 -11.82
N MET A 68 -0.56 -25.63 -10.54
CA MET A 68 -1.10 -24.73 -9.52
C MET A 68 -0.44 -23.33 -9.51
N ALA A 69 0.74 -23.18 -10.11
CA ALA A 69 1.58 -21.99 -10.00
C ALA A 69 0.90 -20.67 -10.39
N GLU A 70 0.06 -20.68 -11.43
CA GLU A 70 -0.67 -19.47 -11.85
C GLU A 70 -1.70 -19.05 -10.79
N LEU A 71 -2.53 -19.99 -10.32
CA LEU A 71 -3.53 -19.73 -9.30
C LEU A 71 -2.88 -19.30 -7.99
N TYR A 72 -1.80 -19.97 -7.56
CA TYR A 72 -1.02 -19.56 -6.39
C TYR A 72 -0.50 -18.13 -6.50
N THR A 73 0.12 -17.79 -7.64
CA THR A 73 0.65 -16.43 -7.87
C THR A 73 -0.44 -15.38 -7.77
N ARG A 74 -1.61 -15.62 -8.39
CA ARG A 74 -2.74 -14.68 -8.32
C ARG A 74 -3.36 -14.59 -6.92
N TRP A 75 -3.41 -15.71 -6.20
CA TRP A 75 -3.88 -15.72 -4.81
C TRP A 75 -2.92 -14.95 -3.90
N MET A 76 -1.61 -15.09 -4.08
CA MET A 76 -0.61 -14.32 -3.34
C MET A 76 -0.74 -12.82 -3.64
N GLN A 77 -0.91 -12.45 -4.91
CA GLN A 77 -1.09 -11.06 -5.33
C GLN A 77 -2.32 -10.39 -4.71
N PHE A 78 -3.44 -11.12 -4.57
CA PHE A 78 -4.57 -10.64 -3.77
C PHE A 78 -4.24 -10.63 -2.27
N GLY A 79 -3.69 -11.74 -1.78
CA GLY A 79 -3.50 -12.01 -0.36
C GLY A 79 -2.57 -11.05 0.36
N ILE A 80 -1.58 -10.45 -0.33
CA ILE A 80 -0.70 -9.44 0.27
C ILE A 80 -1.45 -8.17 0.72
N PHE A 81 -2.61 -7.86 0.13
CA PHE A 81 -3.44 -6.74 0.57
C PHE A 81 -4.29 -7.09 1.78
N ASN A 82 -4.38 -8.36 2.17
CA ASN A 82 -5.06 -8.76 3.39
C ASN A 82 -4.15 -8.47 4.59
N PRO A 83 -4.61 -7.75 5.64
CA PRO A 83 -3.77 -7.35 6.76
C PRO A 83 -3.00 -8.51 7.39
N LEU A 84 -3.64 -9.67 7.53
CA LEU A 84 -3.06 -10.88 8.12
C LEU A 84 -2.59 -11.92 7.09
N SER A 85 -2.22 -11.50 5.88
CA SER A 85 -1.79 -12.35 4.75
C SER A 85 -1.08 -13.65 5.19
N ARG A 86 -1.73 -14.80 4.98
CA ARG A 86 -1.25 -16.11 5.42
C ARG A 86 -1.36 -17.13 4.29
N ALA A 87 -0.26 -17.77 3.92
CA ALA A 87 -0.28 -18.99 3.11
C ALA A 87 -0.58 -20.18 4.01
N HIS A 88 -1.55 -21.01 3.59
CA HIS A 88 -1.97 -22.19 4.33
C HIS A 88 -2.70 -23.15 3.38
N HIS A 89 -2.66 -24.44 3.69
CA HIS A 89 -3.32 -25.53 2.95
C HIS A 89 -3.59 -26.72 3.89
N GLU A 90 -4.43 -27.65 3.45
CA GLU A 90 -4.76 -28.88 4.18
C GLU A 90 -3.57 -29.86 4.26
N GLY A 91 -3.47 -30.54 5.41
CA GLY A 91 -2.56 -31.68 5.59
C GLY A 91 -1.09 -31.36 5.33
N ASN A 92 -0.48 -32.15 4.43
CA ASN A 92 0.93 -32.05 4.04
C ASN A 92 1.13 -31.33 2.70
N ASN A 93 0.10 -30.64 2.19
CA ASN A 93 0.22 -29.83 0.98
C ASN A 93 1.03 -28.57 1.29
N ALA A 94 2.31 -28.58 0.93
CA ALA A 94 3.22 -27.48 1.18
C ALA A 94 2.92 -26.31 0.24
N VAL A 95 2.93 -25.07 0.74
CA VAL A 95 2.49 -23.88 -0.04
C VAL A 95 3.37 -22.66 0.19
N GLU A 96 4.61 -22.89 0.60
CA GLU A 96 5.62 -21.85 0.67
C GLU A 96 5.94 -21.28 -0.72
N PRO A 97 6.27 -19.98 -0.83
CA PRO A 97 6.38 -19.28 -2.12
C PRO A 97 7.36 -19.89 -3.13
N TRP A 98 8.34 -20.67 -2.68
CA TRP A 98 9.38 -21.27 -3.52
C TRP A 98 8.98 -22.61 -4.16
N LEU A 99 7.82 -23.18 -3.83
CA LEU A 99 7.43 -24.52 -4.32
C LEU A 99 6.85 -24.53 -5.74
N PHE A 100 6.43 -23.38 -6.24
CA PHE A 100 5.68 -23.25 -7.50
C PHE A 100 6.56 -22.89 -8.71
N GLY A 101 7.88 -23.07 -8.57
CA GLY A 101 8.89 -22.73 -9.58
C GLY A 101 9.33 -21.27 -9.57
N GLU A 102 10.45 -20.98 -10.24
CA GLU A 102 11.16 -19.69 -10.15
C GLU A 102 10.31 -18.47 -10.52
N VAL A 103 9.42 -18.61 -11.52
CA VAL A 103 8.55 -17.51 -11.95
C VAL A 103 7.53 -17.16 -10.86
N ALA A 104 6.91 -18.17 -10.24
CA ALA A 104 5.95 -17.96 -9.17
C ALA A 104 6.65 -17.43 -7.91
N GLU A 105 7.81 -17.98 -7.56
CA GLU A 105 8.62 -17.52 -6.43
C GLU A 105 9.00 -16.04 -6.59
N LYS A 106 9.52 -15.64 -7.75
CA LYS A 106 9.87 -14.25 -8.04
C LYS A 106 8.66 -13.33 -7.90
N ASN A 107 7.52 -13.71 -8.47
CA ASN A 107 6.30 -12.89 -8.41
C ASN A 107 5.74 -12.79 -6.98
N ALA A 108 5.76 -13.91 -6.23
CA ALA A 108 5.33 -13.95 -4.84
C ALA A 108 6.26 -13.11 -3.94
N LYS A 109 7.58 -13.23 -4.12
CA LYS A 109 8.57 -12.40 -3.43
C LYS A 109 8.34 -10.91 -3.68
N THR A 110 8.19 -10.48 -4.94
CA THR A 110 7.91 -9.07 -5.25
C THR A 110 6.60 -8.58 -4.62
N ALA A 111 5.56 -9.40 -4.59
CA ALA A 111 4.31 -9.05 -3.90
C ALA A 111 4.50 -8.93 -2.37
N ILE A 112 5.22 -9.87 -1.75
CA ILE A 112 5.52 -9.84 -0.31
C ILE A 112 6.34 -8.58 0.01
N GLU A 113 7.41 -8.31 -0.74
CA GLU A 113 8.24 -7.12 -0.58
C GLU A 113 7.41 -5.84 -0.67
N LEU A 114 6.49 -5.75 -1.63
CA LEU A 114 5.57 -4.61 -1.75
C LEU A 114 4.74 -4.39 -0.47
N LYS A 115 4.18 -5.47 0.12
CA LYS A 115 3.44 -5.37 1.39
C LYS A 115 4.32 -4.82 2.51
N TYR A 116 5.55 -5.34 2.61
CA TYR A 116 6.52 -4.88 3.60
C TYR A 116 6.88 -3.41 3.40
N GLN A 117 7.13 -2.98 2.16
CA GLN A 117 7.39 -1.59 1.88
C GLN A 117 6.19 -0.70 2.23
N LEU A 118 4.95 -1.16 2.03
CA LEU A 118 3.72 -0.46 2.42
C LEU A 118 3.39 -0.54 3.92
N PHE A 119 4.24 -1.12 4.77
CA PHE A 119 3.93 -1.29 6.19
C PHE A 119 3.56 0.02 6.91
N PRO A 120 4.27 1.15 6.76
CA PRO A 120 3.89 2.41 7.42
C PRO A 120 2.49 2.90 7.01
N TYR A 121 2.14 2.74 5.73
CA TYR A 121 0.82 3.03 5.19
C TYR A 121 -0.26 2.11 5.80
N LEU A 122 -0.01 0.79 5.77
CA LEU A 122 -0.90 -0.23 6.31
C LEU A 122 -1.12 -0.04 7.82
N TYR A 123 -0.06 0.24 8.58
CA TYR A 123 -0.13 0.41 10.03
C TYR A 123 -0.90 1.67 10.44
N SER A 124 -0.78 2.75 9.65
CA SER A 124 -1.60 3.95 9.85
C SER A 124 -3.09 3.68 9.62
N HIS A 125 -3.43 2.87 8.60
CA HIS A 125 -4.82 2.43 8.39
C HIS A 125 -5.28 1.39 9.43
N ALA A 126 -4.38 0.59 10.01
CA ALA A 126 -4.70 -0.27 11.15
C ALA A 126 -5.09 0.55 12.38
N TYR A 127 -4.38 1.63 12.67
CA TYR A 127 -4.75 2.56 13.74
C TYR A 127 -6.09 3.27 13.43
N LYS A 128 -6.31 3.68 12.17
CA LYS A 128 -7.60 4.23 11.74
C LYS A 128 -8.74 3.24 11.94
N ALA A 129 -8.52 1.95 11.69
CA ALA A 129 -9.50 0.91 11.96
C ALA A 129 -9.83 0.79 13.45
N HIS A 130 -8.84 0.90 14.34
CA HIS A 130 -9.08 0.97 15.78
C HIS A 130 -9.92 2.19 16.16
N GLN A 131 -9.61 3.37 15.62
CA GLN A 131 -10.28 4.62 15.98
C GLN A 131 -11.71 4.75 15.43
N THR A 132 -11.96 4.23 14.23
CA THR A 132 -13.19 4.53 13.46
C THR A 132 -14.02 3.31 13.09
N GLY A 133 -13.45 2.11 13.22
CA GLY A 133 -14.05 0.87 12.73
C GLY A 133 -13.96 0.66 11.21
N LEU A 134 -13.42 1.63 10.45
CA LEU A 134 -13.24 1.47 9.00
C LEU A 134 -12.21 0.36 8.70
N PRO A 135 -12.54 -0.61 7.84
CA PRO A 135 -11.60 -1.67 7.48
C PRO A 135 -10.48 -1.15 6.59
N ILE A 136 -9.40 -1.93 6.48
CA ILE A 136 -8.28 -1.62 5.58
C ILE A 136 -8.67 -1.93 4.13
N LEU A 137 -9.32 -3.06 3.87
CA LEU A 137 -9.95 -3.36 2.57
C LEU A 137 -11.36 -2.79 2.58
N ARG A 138 -11.66 -1.93 1.62
CA ARG A 138 -12.94 -1.22 1.53
C ARG A 138 -13.55 -1.45 0.16
N GLY A 139 -14.84 -1.80 0.14
CA GLY A 139 -15.59 -1.76 -1.11
C GLY A 139 -15.57 -0.33 -1.66
N LEU A 140 -15.53 -0.16 -2.98
CA LEU A 140 -15.48 1.18 -3.57
C LEU A 140 -16.67 2.05 -3.11
N PHE A 141 -17.85 1.46 -2.89
CA PHE A 141 -19.04 2.15 -2.35
C PHE A 141 -18.83 2.82 -0.99
N MET A 142 -17.81 2.40 -0.21
CA MET A 142 -17.50 3.02 1.08
C MET A 142 -16.82 4.39 0.92
N GLU A 143 -16.07 4.59 -0.16
CA GLU A 143 -15.38 5.85 -0.46
C GLU A 143 -16.12 6.69 -1.52
N PHE A 144 -16.93 6.04 -2.36
CA PHE A 144 -17.69 6.66 -3.45
C PHE A 144 -19.20 6.36 -3.35
N PRO A 145 -19.88 6.76 -2.26
CA PRO A 145 -21.28 6.39 -2.02
C PRO A 145 -22.29 7.02 -2.99
N GLN A 146 -21.87 8.02 -3.76
CA GLN A 146 -22.71 8.69 -4.77
C GLN A 146 -22.57 8.07 -6.17
N ASP A 147 -21.70 7.07 -6.33
CA ASP A 147 -21.48 6.38 -7.60
C ASP A 147 -22.19 5.02 -7.59
N ASP A 148 -23.37 4.94 -8.21
CA ASP A 148 -24.14 3.69 -8.23
C ASP A 148 -23.40 2.53 -8.93
N GLN A 149 -22.41 2.82 -9.80
CA GLN A 149 -21.64 1.79 -10.50
C GLN A 149 -20.81 0.95 -9.52
N VAL A 150 -20.44 1.50 -8.36
CA VAL A 150 -19.52 0.81 -7.44
C VAL A 150 -20.19 -0.16 -6.47
N ILE A 151 -21.52 -0.17 -6.40
CA ILE A 151 -22.28 -1.03 -5.47
C ILE A 151 -22.11 -2.51 -5.81
N GLY A 152 -22.09 -2.86 -7.10
CA GLY A 152 -21.99 -4.23 -7.59
C GLY A 152 -20.56 -4.74 -7.79
N ILE A 153 -19.55 -3.90 -7.53
CA ILE A 153 -18.15 -4.24 -7.80
C ILE A 153 -17.60 -5.13 -6.69
N ASN A 154 -17.24 -6.36 -7.05
CA ASN A 154 -16.80 -7.39 -6.12
C ASN A 154 -15.43 -7.99 -6.45
N ASP A 155 -14.73 -7.42 -7.44
CA ASP A 155 -13.48 -7.94 -8.00
C ASP A 155 -12.33 -6.90 -7.98
N GLN A 156 -12.54 -5.79 -7.28
CA GLN A 156 -11.58 -4.74 -6.97
C GLN A 156 -12.02 -3.99 -5.70
N PHE A 157 -11.09 -3.29 -5.05
CA PHE A 157 -11.32 -2.66 -3.76
C PHE A 157 -10.40 -1.47 -3.54
N MET A 158 -10.77 -0.59 -2.61
CA MET A 158 -9.87 0.39 -2.04
C MET A 158 -9.07 -0.28 -0.91
N PHE A 159 -7.75 -0.11 -0.93
CA PHE A 159 -6.84 -0.47 0.15
C PHE A 159 -6.46 0.84 0.85
N GLY A 160 -7.04 1.07 2.03
CA GLY A 160 -7.09 2.42 2.61
C GLY A 160 -8.00 3.35 1.81
N GLN A 161 -7.59 4.61 1.62
CA GLN A 161 -8.34 5.61 0.83
C GLN A 161 -7.62 6.02 -0.45
N GLU A 162 -6.32 5.79 -0.48
CA GLU A 162 -5.42 6.32 -1.48
C GLU A 162 -5.20 5.33 -2.63
N ILE A 163 -5.28 4.03 -2.38
CA ILE A 163 -4.90 2.99 -3.35
C ILE A 163 -6.13 2.16 -3.74
N LEU A 164 -6.39 2.04 -5.04
CA LEU A 164 -7.32 1.08 -5.63
C LEU A 164 -6.53 -0.13 -6.12
N VAL A 165 -7.02 -1.34 -5.80
CA VAL A 165 -6.42 -2.61 -6.22
C VAL A 165 -7.45 -3.43 -6.98
N ALA A 166 -7.08 -3.94 -8.15
CA ALA A 166 -7.95 -4.77 -8.99
C ALA A 166 -7.23 -6.08 -9.36
N PRO A 167 -7.19 -7.08 -8.46
CA PRO A 167 -6.47 -8.32 -8.71
C PRO A 167 -7.00 -9.07 -9.95
N VAL A 168 -6.12 -9.81 -10.60
CA VAL A 168 -6.49 -10.73 -11.69
C VAL A 168 -7.00 -12.03 -11.09
N LEU A 169 -8.25 -12.37 -11.36
CA LEU A 169 -8.98 -13.44 -10.67
C LEU A 169 -9.48 -14.54 -11.62
N LYS A 170 -9.01 -14.54 -12.88
CA LYS A 170 -9.39 -15.51 -13.90
C LYS A 170 -8.15 -16.19 -14.49
N LYS A 171 -8.25 -17.51 -14.71
CA LYS A 171 -7.20 -18.32 -15.33
C LYS A 171 -6.79 -17.75 -16.69
N GLY A 172 -5.49 -17.62 -16.93
CA GLY A 172 -4.95 -17.10 -18.19
C GLY A 172 -5.20 -15.61 -18.46
N GLU A 173 -5.89 -14.86 -17.59
CA GLU A 173 -6.17 -13.44 -17.82
C GLU A 173 -4.87 -12.61 -17.72
N ARG A 174 -4.62 -11.81 -18.77
CA ARG A 174 -3.45 -10.92 -18.88
C ARG A 174 -3.84 -9.47 -19.16
N ILE A 175 -5.14 -9.22 -19.36
CA ILE A 175 -5.74 -7.89 -19.46
C ILE A 175 -6.90 -7.86 -18.46
N LYS A 176 -6.82 -7.01 -17.44
CA LYS A 176 -7.88 -6.82 -16.44
C LYS A 176 -8.78 -5.69 -16.91
N LYS A 177 -10.08 -5.95 -17.05
CA LYS A 177 -11.10 -4.88 -17.12
C LYS A 177 -11.45 -4.46 -15.70
N LEU A 178 -11.37 -3.17 -15.42
CA LEU A 178 -11.64 -2.61 -14.09
C LEU A 178 -12.27 -1.23 -14.22
N TYR A 179 -13.01 -0.81 -13.21
CA TYR A 179 -13.62 0.51 -13.12
C TYR A 179 -12.77 1.45 -12.28
N LEU A 180 -12.57 2.68 -12.74
CA LEU A 180 -11.98 3.74 -11.95
C LEU A 180 -13.11 4.70 -11.55
N PRO A 181 -13.40 4.89 -10.25
CA PRO A 181 -14.36 5.90 -9.78
C PRO A 181 -13.93 7.31 -10.16
N ASP A 182 -14.81 8.28 -9.95
CA ASP A 182 -14.55 9.68 -10.25
C ASP A 182 -13.22 10.22 -9.67
N GLY A 183 -12.56 11.10 -10.42
CA GLY A 183 -11.22 11.64 -10.14
C GLY A 183 -10.14 11.20 -11.13
N GLU A 184 -8.88 11.49 -10.81
CA GLU A 184 -7.72 11.04 -11.59
C GLU A 184 -6.95 9.97 -10.83
N TRP A 185 -6.53 8.94 -11.55
CA TRP A 185 -5.87 7.76 -11.01
C TRP A 185 -4.53 7.54 -11.70
N ILE A 186 -3.49 7.26 -10.93
CA ILE A 186 -2.12 7.08 -11.40
C ILE A 186 -1.74 5.62 -11.22
N ASP A 187 -1.20 4.95 -12.24
CA ASP A 187 -0.71 3.58 -12.09
C ASP A 187 0.40 3.54 -11.04
N PHE A 188 0.18 2.81 -9.95
CA PHE A 188 1.14 2.76 -8.84
C PHE A 188 2.43 1.99 -9.21
N ASN A 189 2.36 1.12 -10.22
CA ASN A 189 3.50 0.33 -10.68
C ASN A 189 4.57 1.22 -11.35
N ASP A 190 4.15 2.15 -12.20
CA ASP A 190 5.06 3.08 -12.90
C ASP A 190 5.07 4.51 -12.32
N LYS A 191 4.09 4.84 -11.48
CA LYS A 191 3.90 6.13 -10.77
C LYS A 191 3.74 7.33 -11.71
N LYS A 192 3.42 7.09 -12.97
CA LYS A 192 3.43 8.09 -14.04
C LYS A 192 2.19 8.06 -14.92
N THR A 193 1.69 6.89 -15.29
CA THR A 193 0.57 6.80 -16.24
C THR A 193 -0.72 7.23 -15.55
N VAL A 194 -1.34 8.30 -16.05
CA VAL A 194 -2.59 8.86 -15.53
C VAL A 194 -3.79 8.33 -16.31
N TYR A 195 -4.86 8.01 -15.60
CA TYR A 195 -6.16 7.60 -16.12
C TYR A 195 -7.25 8.50 -15.55
N LEU A 196 -8.21 8.87 -16.39
CA LEU A 196 -9.42 9.55 -15.95
C LEU A 196 -10.40 8.54 -15.34
N GLY A 197 -11.05 8.95 -14.26
CA GLY A 197 -12.09 8.20 -13.55
C GLY A 197 -13.44 8.20 -14.26
N GLY A 198 -14.45 7.69 -13.57
CA GLY A 198 -15.84 7.55 -14.05
C GLY A 198 -15.99 6.55 -15.20
N GLN A 199 -15.02 5.64 -15.40
CA GLN A 199 -15.00 4.77 -16.57
C GLN A 199 -14.33 3.42 -16.31
N GLN A 200 -14.62 2.46 -17.19
CA GLN A 200 -13.88 1.20 -17.24
C GLN A 200 -12.68 1.31 -18.16
N ILE A 201 -11.56 0.71 -17.75
CA ILE A 201 -10.35 0.62 -18.56
C ILE A 201 -9.95 -0.84 -18.77
N ALA A 202 -9.18 -1.09 -19.84
CA ALA A 202 -8.53 -2.38 -20.08
C ALA A 202 -7.04 -2.26 -19.73
N TYR A 203 -6.63 -2.84 -18.61
CA TYR A 203 -5.28 -2.71 -18.07
C TYR A 203 -4.43 -3.95 -18.34
N ARG A 204 -3.19 -3.77 -18.84
CA ARG A 204 -2.26 -4.88 -19.09
C ARG A 204 -1.70 -5.44 -17.78
N ALA A 205 -2.15 -6.64 -17.41
CA ALA A 205 -1.88 -7.31 -16.14
C ALA A 205 -1.22 -8.69 -16.34
N PRO A 206 0.02 -8.77 -16.85
CA PRO A 206 0.76 -10.03 -16.92
C PRO A 206 0.92 -10.68 -15.55
N LEU A 207 1.37 -11.94 -15.52
CA LEU A 207 1.44 -12.72 -14.27
C LEU A 207 2.31 -12.05 -13.18
N ASN A 208 3.30 -11.25 -13.57
CA ASN A 208 4.19 -10.51 -12.66
C ASN A 208 3.67 -9.11 -12.27
N ARG A 209 2.39 -8.80 -12.50
CA ARG A 209 1.83 -7.46 -12.26
C ARG A 209 0.49 -7.50 -11.56
N ILE A 210 0.38 -6.66 -10.54
CA ILE A 210 -0.86 -6.38 -9.81
C ILE A 210 -1.40 -5.04 -10.32
N PRO A 211 -2.63 -4.97 -10.87
CA PRO A 211 -3.25 -3.69 -11.20
C PRO A 211 -3.52 -2.89 -9.92
N MET A 212 -2.81 -1.77 -9.78
CA MET A 212 -2.88 -0.89 -8.63
C MET A 212 -2.83 0.55 -9.09
N PHE A 213 -3.70 1.37 -8.54
CA PHE A 213 -3.82 2.78 -8.88
C PHE A 213 -3.83 3.60 -7.62
N VAL A 214 -3.12 4.71 -7.62
CA VAL A 214 -3.15 5.68 -6.54
C VAL A 214 -3.97 6.88 -6.99
N LYS A 215 -4.84 7.38 -6.12
CA LYS A 215 -5.65 8.57 -6.38
C LYS A 215 -4.72 9.79 -6.49
N LYS A 216 -4.99 10.70 -7.42
CA LYS A 216 -4.35 12.02 -7.42
C LYS A 216 -4.64 12.73 -6.09
N GLY A 217 -3.64 13.44 -5.56
CA GLY A 217 -3.73 14.04 -4.22
C GLY A 217 -3.45 13.05 -3.08
N ALA A 218 -2.88 11.88 -3.35
CA ALA A 218 -2.49 10.93 -2.32
C ALA A 218 -1.05 11.16 -1.82
N ILE A 219 -0.82 10.80 -0.56
CA ILE A 219 0.52 10.62 0.01
C ILE A 219 0.62 9.20 0.54
N VAL A 220 1.67 8.47 0.15
CA VAL A 220 1.88 7.05 0.50
C VAL A 220 3.25 6.88 1.17
N PRO A 221 3.32 6.71 2.50
CA PRO A 221 4.56 6.39 3.20
C PRO A 221 4.94 4.92 3.01
N MET A 222 6.22 4.70 2.72
CA MET A 222 6.81 3.39 2.53
C MET A 222 8.13 3.27 3.30
N MET A 223 8.55 2.03 3.56
CA MET A 223 9.82 1.69 4.19
C MET A 223 10.70 0.82 3.26
N PRO A 224 12.00 0.66 3.55
CA PRO A 224 12.84 -0.29 2.84
C PRO A 224 12.31 -1.73 2.94
N ILE A 225 12.75 -2.58 2.00
CA ILE A 225 12.50 -4.01 2.10
C ILE A 225 13.22 -4.56 3.33
N MET A 226 12.49 -5.36 4.11
CA MET A 226 13.00 -6.08 5.28
C MET A 226 12.45 -7.51 5.26
N GLN A 227 13.14 -8.43 5.95
CA GLN A 227 12.73 -9.83 6.05
C GLN A 227 11.64 -10.04 7.12
N TYR A 228 11.55 -9.13 8.10
CA TYR A 228 10.53 -9.09 9.13
C TYR A 228 10.38 -7.64 9.63
N ILE A 229 9.22 -7.29 10.20
CA ILE A 229 8.97 -5.96 10.76
C ILE A 229 9.87 -5.76 11.99
N GLY A 230 10.56 -4.62 12.05
CA GLY A 230 11.53 -4.32 13.11
C GLY A 230 12.95 -4.87 12.89
N GLN A 231 13.26 -5.41 11.70
CA GLN A 231 14.63 -5.84 11.36
C GLN A 231 15.66 -4.72 11.51
N ASP A 232 15.35 -3.54 10.97
CA ASP A 232 16.11 -2.31 11.21
C ASP A 232 15.18 -1.31 11.90
N PRO A 233 15.33 -1.07 13.22
CA PRO A 233 14.46 -0.16 13.95
C PRO A 233 14.71 1.32 13.60
N ILE A 234 15.81 1.65 12.91
CA ILE A 234 16.15 3.02 12.50
C ILE A 234 16.33 3.05 10.97
N HIS A 235 15.22 2.86 10.28
CA HIS A 235 15.18 2.88 8.82
C HIS A 235 14.69 4.23 8.28
N PRO A 236 15.08 4.63 7.05
CA PRO A 236 14.49 5.78 6.39
C PRO A 236 13.01 5.54 6.04
N LEU A 237 12.28 6.63 5.80
CA LEU A 237 10.95 6.59 5.20
C LEU A 237 10.98 7.20 3.79
N TYR A 238 10.28 6.55 2.87
CA TYR A 238 10.01 7.04 1.52
C TYR A 238 8.58 7.54 1.47
N ILE A 239 8.39 8.84 1.33
CA ILE A 239 7.07 9.47 1.31
C ILE A 239 6.76 9.81 -0.14
N HIS A 240 5.96 8.98 -0.81
CA HIS A 240 5.53 9.26 -2.18
C HIS A 240 4.38 10.26 -2.15
N ILE A 241 4.53 11.37 -2.85
CA ILE A 241 3.56 12.47 -2.92
C ILE A 241 3.11 12.58 -4.37
N PHE A 242 1.81 12.37 -4.58
CA PHE A 242 1.14 12.59 -5.87
C PHE A 242 0.36 13.90 -5.71
N PRO A 243 0.90 15.04 -6.18
CA PRO A 243 0.28 16.34 -5.94
C PRO A 243 -1.18 16.39 -6.39
N ASN A 244 -1.97 17.19 -5.67
CA ASN A 244 -3.39 17.35 -5.95
C ASN A 244 -3.63 18.35 -7.10
N TYR A 245 -4.88 18.71 -7.37
CA TYR A 245 -5.23 19.81 -8.26
C TYR A 245 -4.74 21.15 -7.69
N GLU A 246 -4.51 22.12 -8.58
CA GLU A 246 -4.15 23.49 -8.20
C GLU A 246 -5.16 24.05 -7.18
N GLY A 247 -4.65 24.60 -6.08
CA GLY A 247 -5.45 25.12 -4.97
C GLY A 247 -5.87 24.07 -3.95
N GLU A 248 -5.62 22.79 -4.19
CA GLU A 248 -5.97 21.70 -3.27
C GLU A 248 -4.75 21.09 -2.57
N SER A 249 -5.01 20.37 -1.47
CA SER A 249 -4.00 19.70 -0.67
C SER A 249 -4.16 18.18 -0.70
N ALA A 250 -3.03 17.48 -0.82
CA ALA A 250 -2.87 16.08 -0.47
C ALA A 250 -2.52 15.97 1.02
N THR A 251 -3.14 15.06 1.77
CA THR A 251 -2.82 14.87 3.20
C THR A 251 -2.73 13.41 3.57
N PHE A 252 -1.75 13.06 4.41
CA PHE A 252 -1.67 11.77 5.08
C PHE A 252 -1.14 11.94 6.51
N GLU A 253 -1.73 11.21 7.45
CA GLU A 253 -1.27 11.17 8.84
C GLU A 253 -0.61 9.81 9.10
N LEU A 254 0.72 9.81 9.14
CA LEU A 254 1.50 8.64 9.51
C LEU A 254 1.37 8.42 11.02
N TYR A 255 0.98 7.23 11.44
CA TYR A 255 0.90 6.83 12.84
C TYR A 255 1.99 5.81 13.19
N GLU A 256 2.59 5.98 14.37
CA GLU A 256 3.65 5.13 14.91
C GLU A 256 3.46 4.96 16.42
N ASP A 257 3.66 3.75 16.94
CA ASP A 257 3.73 3.44 18.37
C ASP A 257 4.74 2.32 18.63
N ASP A 258 4.71 1.69 19.80
CA ASP A 258 5.64 0.61 20.14
C ASP A 258 5.38 -0.72 19.42
N GLY A 259 4.22 -0.88 18.75
CA GLY A 259 3.84 -2.06 18.00
C GLY A 259 3.41 -3.28 18.82
N GLU A 260 3.51 -3.25 20.15
CA GLU A 260 3.49 -4.45 20.99
C GLU A 260 2.57 -4.32 22.22
N THR A 261 2.57 -3.17 22.89
CA THR A 261 1.84 -2.99 24.15
C THR A 261 0.41 -2.50 23.91
N GLN A 262 -0.38 -2.40 24.99
CA GLN A 262 -1.73 -1.83 24.96
C GLN A 262 -1.74 -0.31 25.16
N ASP A 263 -0.58 0.36 25.13
CA ASP A 263 -0.50 1.80 25.37
C ASP A 263 -1.19 2.64 24.29
N TYR A 264 -1.34 2.09 23.07
CA TYR A 264 -2.19 2.69 22.02
C TYR A 264 -3.65 2.93 22.48
N LEU A 265 -4.18 2.11 23.41
CA LEU A 265 -5.53 2.30 23.99
C LEU A 265 -5.62 3.55 24.86
N LYS A 266 -4.49 4.00 25.42
CA LYS A 266 -4.36 5.27 26.16
C LYS A 266 -4.07 6.43 25.19
N GLY A 267 -4.00 6.13 23.89
CA GLY A 267 -3.55 7.02 22.83
C GLY A 267 -2.09 7.43 22.99
N ILE A 268 -1.25 6.57 23.57
CA ILE A 268 0.20 6.74 23.54
C ILE A 268 0.67 6.29 22.15
N GLY A 269 1.43 7.15 21.48
CA GLY A 269 1.83 7.00 20.09
C GLY A 269 2.40 8.32 19.58
N ALA A 270 2.74 8.36 18.30
CA ALA A 270 3.14 9.56 17.60
C ALA A 270 2.46 9.61 16.24
N THR A 271 2.15 10.83 15.81
CA THR A 271 1.69 11.08 14.44
C THR A 271 2.67 12.01 13.72
N THR A 272 2.70 11.89 12.40
CA THR A 272 3.36 12.85 11.52
C THR A 272 2.42 13.16 10.37
N ARG A 273 1.84 14.36 10.39
CA ARG A 273 0.98 14.81 9.31
C ARG A 273 1.81 15.41 8.19
N PHE A 274 1.60 14.92 6.98
CA PHE A 274 2.12 15.49 5.75
C PHE A 274 0.96 16.16 5.03
N THR A 275 1.09 17.44 4.70
CA THR A 275 0.12 18.18 3.88
C THR A 275 0.87 18.84 2.73
N CYS A 276 0.62 18.43 1.50
CA CYS A 276 1.20 19.01 0.29
C CYS A 276 0.12 19.77 -0.48
N THR A 277 0.23 21.09 -0.55
CA THR A 277 -0.66 21.96 -1.31
C THR A 277 -0.05 22.24 -2.67
N THR A 278 -0.86 22.05 -3.72
CA THR A 278 -0.47 22.40 -5.09
C THR A 278 -0.85 23.85 -5.33
N LEU A 279 0.15 24.68 -5.63
CA LEU A 279 -0.02 26.11 -5.86
C LEU A 279 -0.10 26.39 -7.37
N ALA A 280 -0.33 27.65 -7.72
CA ALA A 280 -0.26 28.11 -9.10
C ALA A 280 1.14 27.88 -9.69
N GLU A 281 1.24 27.92 -11.03
CA GLU A 281 2.52 27.82 -11.75
C GLU A 281 3.28 26.50 -11.52
N ARG A 282 2.60 25.45 -11.02
CA ARG A 282 3.19 24.15 -10.67
C ARG A 282 4.17 24.23 -9.50
N ASP A 283 3.95 25.17 -8.59
CA ASP A 283 4.64 25.23 -7.32
C ASP A 283 3.98 24.29 -6.29
N PHE A 284 4.77 23.84 -5.31
CA PHE A 284 4.26 22.96 -4.24
C PHE A 284 4.76 23.43 -2.89
N GLU A 285 3.88 23.44 -1.89
CA GLU A 285 4.21 23.70 -0.49
C GLU A 285 3.81 22.51 0.38
N THR A 286 4.77 21.92 1.09
CA THR A 286 4.55 20.75 1.94
C THR A 286 4.91 21.03 3.39
N ALA A 287 3.91 20.96 4.26
CA ALA A 287 4.07 20.98 5.70
C ALA A 287 4.25 19.56 6.26
N ILE A 288 5.27 19.37 7.10
CA ILE A 288 5.49 18.16 7.91
C ILE A 288 5.27 18.56 9.37
N GLN A 289 4.31 17.92 10.04
CA GLN A 289 3.86 18.28 11.38
C GLN A 289 3.87 17.04 12.29
N PRO A 290 4.99 16.76 12.98
CA PRO A 290 5.06 15.69 13.97
C PRO A 290 4.35 16.08 15.27
N GLN A 291 3.68 15.10 15.89
CA GLN A 291 3.09 15.21 17.22
C GLN A 291 3.39 13.93 18.01
N ASP A 292 4.12 14.06 19.10
CA ASP A 292 4.52 12.93 19.95
C ASP A 292 3.65 12.92 21.22
N LYS A 293 3.06 11.77 21.55
CA LYS A 293 2.26 11.57 22.76
C LYS A 293 2.72 10.33 23.50
N GLY A 294 3.75 10.47 24.34
CA GLY A 294 4.28 9.38 25.17
C GLY A 294 5.11 8.32 24.42
N TYR A 295 5.11 8.35 23.09
CA TYR A 295 6.00 7.59 22.22
C TYR A 295 6.75 8.58 21.31
N ILE A 296 8.03 8.28 21.03
CA ILE A 296 8.84 9.06 20.10
C ILE A 296 9.42 8.10 19.07
N PRO A 297 9.12 8.28 17.77
CA PRO A 297 9.69 7.47 16.70
C PRO A 297 11.22 7.55 16.66
N ALA A 298 11.84 6.64 15.91
CA ALA A 298 13.30 6.58 15.74
C ALA A 298 13.88 7.94 15.32
N LYS A 299 14.55 8.63 16.26
CA LYS A 299 15.14 9.95 16.04
C LYS A 299 16.29 9.86 15.03
N GLY A 300 16.37 10.83 14.13
CA GLY A 300 17.50 10.96 13.21
C GLY A 300 17.43 10.07 11.98
N ARG A 301 16.33 9.34 11.76
CA ARG A 301 16.06 8.68 10.48
C ARG A 301 15.97 9.69 9.34
N GLN A 302 16.14 9.23 8.12
CA GLN A 302 16.00 10.07 6.93
C GLN A 302 14.58 9.98 6.36
N LEU A 303 14.03 11.11 5.93
CA LEU A 303 12.84 11.18 5.10
C LEU A 303 13.27 11.47 3.65
N TYR A 304 12.73 10.69 2.72
CA TYR A 304 12.85 10.89 1.29
C TYR A 304 11.47 11.19 0.72
N LEU A 305 11.14 12.48 0.55
CA LEU A 305 9.88 12.91 -0.02
C LEU A 305 10.01 12.90 -1.54
N SER A 306 9.34 11.95 -2.18
CA SER A 306 9.35 11.75 -3.62
C SER A 306 8.10 12.36 -4.23
N TYR A 307 8.24 13.57 -4.79
CA TYR A 307 7.19 14.29 -5.49
C TYR A 307 7.14 13.81 -6.93
N HIS A 308 6.00 13.27 -7.36
CA HIS A 308 5.80 12.83 -8.74
C HIS A 308 5.30 14.00 -9.58
N LEU A 309 6.20 14.59 -10.39
CA LEU A 309 6.01 15.87 -11.07
C LEU A 309 6.17 15.71 -12.59
N GLU A 310 5.52 16.59 -13.34
CA GLU A 310 5.65 16.62 -14.81
C GLU A 310 7.00 17.19 -15.29
N SER A 311 7.63 18.05 -14.49
CA SER A 311 8.82 18.79 -14.87
C SER A 311 9.79 18.96 -13.70
N LYS A 312 11.07 19.11 -14.04
CA LYS A 312 12.14 19.35 -13.07
C LYS A 312 11.94 20.71 -12.39
N PRO A 313 11.94 20.78 -11.05
CA PRO A 313 11.97 22.04 -10.30
C PRO A 313 13.26 22.82 -10.55
N ASN A 314 13.18 24.14 -10.42
CA ASN A 314 14.33 25.04 -10.43
C ASN A 314 14.98 25.12 -9.05
N VAL A 315 14.16 25.21 -7.99
CA VAL A 315 14.60 25.48 -6.63
C VAL A 315 13.76 24.68 -5.64
N VAL A 316 14.44 24.11 -4.65
CA VAL A 316 13.79 23.53 -3.47
C VAL A 316 14.30 24.24 -2.22
N THR A 317 13.39 24.61 -1.34
CA THR A 317 13.71 25.22 -0.04
C THR A 317 13.15 24.40 1.11
N ILE A 318 13.84 24.42 2.25
CA ILE A 318 13.36 23.93 3.53
C ILE A 318 13.41 25.09 4.53
N ASP A 319 12.28 25.42 5.13
CA ASP A 319 12.12 26.54 6.07
C ASP A 319 12.68 27.86 5.50
N GLY A 320 12.43 28.10 4.20
CA GLY A 320 12.88 29.29 3.46
C GLY A 320 14.35 29.28 3.03
N LYS A 321 15.12 28.23 3.35
CA LYS A 321 16.52 28.10 2.92
C LYS A 321 16.63 27.17 1.73
N THR A 322 17.24 27.64 0.64
CA THR A 322 17.54 26.80 -0.52
C THR A 322 18.45 25.64 -0.12
N ILE A 323 18.08 24.44 -0.54
CA ILE A 323 18.88 23.22 -0.33
C ILE A 323 19.60 22.82 -1.62
N PRO A 324 20.80 22.22 -1.52
CA PRO A 324 21.61 21.88 -2.68
C PRO A 324 20.95 20.80 -3.56
N TYR A 325 21.06 20.99 -4.87
CA TYR A 325 20.78 19.95 -5.86
C TYR A 325 21.93 18.94 -5.87
N ALA A 326 21.65 17.66 -5.59
CA ALA A 326 22.61 16.58 -5.74
C ALA A 326 22.50 15.99 -7.15
N VAL A 327 23.64 15.82 -7.83
CA VAL A 327 23.68 15.05 -9.08
C VAL A 327 23.53 13.58 -8.71
N ALA A 328 22.56 12.89 -9.32
CA ALA A 328 22.40 11.45 -9.19
C ALA A 328 23.57 10.76 -9.92
N ASP A 329 24.65 10.48 -9.20
CA ASP A 329 25.82 9.80 -9.77
C ASP A 329 25.56 8.29 -9.84
N ASN A 330 25.61 7.73 -11.05
CA ASN A 330 25.53 6.28 -11.27
C ASN A 330 26.74 5.51 -10.72
N ASN A 331 27.76 6.20 -10.20
CA ASN A 331 28.92 5.60 -9.51
C ASN A 331 29.46 6.55 -8.41
N GLN A 332 29.03 6.30 -7.17
CA GLN A 332 29.66 6.69 -5.89
C GLN A 332 30.51 7.99 -5.86
N THR A 333 29.90 9.13 -5.53
CA THR A 333 30.15 9.90 -4.29
C THR A 333 29.34 11.20 -4.36
N SER A 334 28.15 11.24 -3.74
CA SER A 334 27.51 12.53 -3.51
C SER A 334 28.42 13.36 -2.60
N THR A 335 28.82 14.56 -3.04
CA THR A 335 29.58 15.54 -2.22
C THR A 335 28.81 16.03 -0.99
N ILE A 336 27.55 15.63 -0.85
CA ILE A 336 26.65 15.99 0.24
C ILE A 336 26.86 15.04 1.42
N LYS A 337 27.10 15.60 2.61
CA LYS A 337 27.28 14.79 3.82
C LYS A 337 26.02 13.99 4.11
N LYS A 338 26.18 12.81 4.74
CA LYS A 338 25.08 11.88 5.08
C LYS A 338 23.88 12.56 5.77
N ASN A 339 24.11 13.64 6.54
CA ASN A 339 23.11 14.33 7.36
C ASN A 339 22.63 15.68 6.82
N GLU A 340 23.12 16.12 5.66
CA GLU A 340 22.71 17.39 5.04
C GLU A 340 21.47 17.17 4.15
N SER A 341 20.55 18.14 4.19
CA SER A 341 19.37 18.14 3.32
C SER A 341 19.76 18.45 1.89
N SER A 342 19.11 17.78 0.94
CA SER A 342 19.39 17.91 -0.49
C SER A 342 18.21 17.45 -1.31
N TRP A 343 18.22 17.76 -2.60
CA TRP A 343 17.22 17.23 -3.52
C TRP A 343 17.83 16.75 -4.83
N THR A 344 17.16 15.80 -5.47
CA THR A 344 17.55 15.24 -6.78
C THR A 344 16.36 15.22 -7.72
N TRP A 345 16.63 15.12 -9.03
CA TRP A 345 15.62 14.94 -10.06
C TRP A 345 15.88 13.66 -10.84
N ASP A 346 14.88 12.78 -10.88
CA ASP A 346 14.85 11.61 -11.76
C ASP A 346 13.97 11.93 -12.97
N ALA A 347 14.61 12.17 -14.12
CA ALA A 347 13.90 12.48 -15.36
C ALA A 347 13.18 11.27 -15.97
N GLN A 348 13.61 10.05 -15.65
CA GLN A 348 12.97 8.83 -16.16
C GLN A 348 11.64 8.58 -15.43
N GLN A 349 11.67 8.71 -14.10
CA GLN A 349 10.49 8.56 -13.26
C GLN A 349 9.61 9.82 -13.22
N GLY A 350 10.16 10.99 -13.55
CA GLY A 350 9.47 12.27 -13.38
C GLY A 350 9.27 12.58 -11.90
N SER A 351 10.33 12.50 -11.10
CA SER A 351 10.22 12.72 -9.66
C SER A 351 11.32 13.60 -9.08
N CYS A 352 10.91 14.52 -8.20
CA CYS A 352 11.81 15.31 -7.36
C CYS A 352 11.88 14.64 -5.99
N ILE A 353 13.08 14.24 -5.58
CA ILE A 353 13.30 13.57 -4.29
C ILE A 353 13.97 14.56 -3.35
N VAL A 354 13.27 14.93 -2.27
CA VAL A 354 13.80 15.79 -1.21
C VAL A 354 14.20 14.92 -0.02
N LYS A 355 15.48 14.97 0.33
CA LYS A 355 16.05 14.26 1.48
C LYS A 355 16.22 15.23 2.66
N LEU A 356 15.72 14.83 3.84
CA LEU A 356 16.02 15.50 5.11
C LEU A 356 16.03 14.55 6.30
N THR A 357 16.57 14.99 7.43
CA THR A 357 16.57 14.24 8.68
C THR A 357 15.28 14.50 9.47
N ASP A 358 14.62 13.45 9.92
CA ASP A 358 13.50 13.52 10.86
C ASP A 358 14.03 13.82 12.28
N ASN A 359 14.02 15.10 12.62
CA ASN A 359 14.36 15.58 13.96
C ASN A 359 13.10 15.80 14.82
N ARG A 360 11.93 15.29 14.41
CA ARG A 360 10.63 15.51 15.08
C ARG A 360 10.27 17.00 15.26
N ASN A 361 10.74 17.85 14.35
CA ASN A 361 10.35 19.27 14.30
C ASN A 361 9.49 19.54 13.08
N ALA A 362 8.60 20.52 13.17
CA ALA A 362 7.83 20.97 12.02
C ALA A 362 8.77 21.46 10.90
N LYS A 363 8.43 21.13 9.66
CA LYS A 363 9.16 21.53 8.45
C LYS A 363 8.23 22.06 7.39
N ASN A 364 8.67 23.08 6.67
CA ASN A 364 8.00 23.56 5.48
C ASN A 364 8.93 23.42 4.26
N ILE A 365 8.47 22.71 3.24
CA ILE A 365 9.22 22.48 1.99
C ILE A 365 8.51 23.23 0.88
N LYS A 366 9.25 24.01 0.09
CA LYS A 366 8.72 24.62 -1.15
C LYS A 366 9.50 24.13 -2.36
N ILE A 367 8.77 23.83 -3.42
CA ILE A 367 9.30 23.40 -4.71
C ILE A 367 8.79 24.40 -5.77
N HIS A 368 9.73 25.00 -6.50
CA HIS A 368 9.54 25.98 -7.57
C HIS A 368 10.31 25.56 -8.83
#